data_AF-A0A3D5PIN8-F1
#
_entry.id   AF-A0A3D5PIN8-F1
#
_cell.length_a   1.000
_cell.length_b   1.000
_cell.length_c   1.000
_cell.angle_alpha   90.00
_cell.angle_beta   90.00
_cell.angle_gamma   90.00
#
_symmetry.space_group_name_H-M   'P 1'
#
loop_
_entity.id
_entity.type
_entity.pdbx_description
1 polymer ?
#
loop_
_entity_poly.entity_id
_entity_poly.type
_entity_poly.pdbx_seq_one_letter_code
_entity_poly.pdbx_strand_id
1 'polypeptide(L)'
;VNNPRALGSWLSYDDLIQLVTRCIDAPTTGFSVVYGVSNNDRAPVDNSQASFLGYRPKDNAEQFAAEVLAKADPADPQDVGDVCHGGPFASVALGNSGVASMNIVDDAKKT
;
A
#
# COMPACT_ATOMS: atom_id res chain seq x y z
N VAL A 1 -5.72 3.18 7.44
CA VAL A 1 -4.47 2.43 7.70
C VAL A 1 -4.54 1.87 9.12
N ASN A 2 -4.38 0.57 9.33
CA ASN A 2 -4.63 -0.04 10.65
C ASN A 2 -3.59 -1.07 11.12
N ASN A 3 -2.49 -1.24 10.38
CA ASN A 3 -1.40 -2.15 10.74
C ASN A 3 -0.05 -1.58 10.28
N PRO A 4 1.08 -1.97 10.90
CA PRO A 4 2.40 -1.42 10.58
C PRO A 4 2.82 -1.56 9.12
N ARG A 5 2.55 -2.71 8.48
CA ARG A 5 2.85 -2.94 7.05
C ARG A 5 2.18 -1.90 6.16
N ALA A 6 0.92 -1.56 6.45
CA ALA A 6 0.17 -0.59 5.67
C ALA A 6 0.78 0.83 5.73
N LEU A 7 1.63 1.15 6.71
CA LEU A 7 2.35 2.44 6.74
C LEU A 7 3.34 2.58 5.57
N GLY A 8 3.82 1.48 4.98
CA GLY A 8 4.62 1.51 3.76
C GLY A 8 3.81 1.33 2.47
N SER A 9 2.77 0.50 2.51
CA SER A 9 2.04 0.08 1.31
C SER A 9 0.70 0.81 1.06
N TRP A 10 0.33 1.79 1.90
CA TRP A 10 -0.95 2.46 1.75
C TRP A 10 -1.02 3.32 0.49
N LEU A 11 -2.20 3.36 -0.11
CA LEU A 11 -2.56 4.19 -1.23
C LEU A 11 -3.88 4.87 -0.86
N SER A 12 -3.90 6.20 -0.80
CA SER A 12 -5.13 6.95 -0.59
C SER A 12 -6.02 6.90 -1.83
N TYR A 13 -7.32 7.20 -1.64
CA TYR A 13 -8.23 7.29 -2.78
C TYR A 13 -7.86 8.42 -3.74
N ASP A 14 -7.44 9.58 -3.23
CA ASP A 14 -7.06 10.73 -4.05
C ASP A 14 -5.79 10.45 -4.86
N ASP A 15 -4.81 9.75 -4.27
CA ASP A 15 -3.60 9.34 -4.98
C ASP A 15 -3.87 8.21 -5.99
N LEU A 16 -4.78 7.27 -5.69
CA LEU A 16 -5.23 6.27 -6.66
C LEU A 16 -5.88 6.93 -7.87
N ILE A 17 -6.79 7.89 -7.64
CA ILE A 17 -7.42 8.66 -8.72
C ILE A 17 -6.35 9.38 -9.53
N GLN A 18 -5.41 10.06 -8.86
CA GLN A 18 -4.31 10.75 -9.53
C GLN A 18 -3.48 9.79 -10.39
N LEU A 19 -3.10 8.62 -9.86
CA LEU A 19 -2.32 7.62 -10.59
C LEU A 19 -3.06 7.18 -11.87
N VAL A 20 -4.34 6.84 -11.76
CA VAL A 20 -5.15 6.42 -12.91
C VAL A 20 -5.30 7.54 -13.92
N THR A 21 -5.59 8.77 -13.48
CA THR A 21 -5.66 9.95 -14.35
C THR A 21 -4.34 10.17 -15.10
N ARG A 22 -3.19 10.03 -14.43
CA ARG A 22 -1.87 10.18 -15.06
C ARG A 22 -1.56 9.09 -16.08
N CYS A 23 -1.99 7.86 -15.84
CA CYS A 23 -1.87 6.78 -16.83
C CYS A 23 -2.69 7.03 -18.11
N ILE A 24 -3.80 7.77 -18.01
CA ILE A 24 -4.67 8.15 -19.13
C ILE A 24 -4.14 9.37 -19.87
N ASP A 25 -3.73 10.41 -19.13
CA ASP A 25 -3.34 11.71 -19.70
C ASP A 25 -1.91 11.74 -20.24
N ALA A 26 -1.05 10.80 -19.83
CA ALA A 26 0.33 10.76 -20.29
C ALA A 26 0.39 10.60 -21.82
N PRO A 27 1.18 11.42 -22.53
CA PRO A 27 1.30 11.33 -24.00
C PRO A 27 1.78 9.95 -24.49
N THR A 28 2.53 9.22 -23.66
CA THR A 28 2.96 7.86 -23.94
C THR A 28 3.11 7.11 -22.62
N THR A 29 2.33 6.04 -22.44
CA THR A 29 2.38 5.18 -21.25
C THR A 29 3.15 3.88 -21.52
N GLY A 30 3.02 3.31 -22.72
CA GLY A 30 3.63 2.02 -23.08
C GLY A 30 3.19 0.87 -22.18
N PHE A 31 4.05 -0.14 -22.03
CA PHE A 31 3.92 -1.14 -20.97
C PHE A 31 4.87 -0.75 -19.83
N SER A 32 4.29 -0.34 -18.70
CA SER A 32 5.04 0.22 -17.58
C SER A 32 4.56 -0.39 -16.27
N VAL A 33 5.52 -0.77 -15.42
CA VAL A 33 5.24 -1.24 -14.06
C VAL A 33 5.28 -0.04 -13.14
N VAL A 34 4.20 0.15 -12.38
CA VAL A 34 4.06 1.24 -11.42
C VAL A 34 3.50 0.68 -10.12
N TYR A 35 4.15 1.00 -9.00
CA TYR A 35 3.67 0.60 -7.69
C TYR A 35 2.63 1.61 -7.19
N GLY A 36 1.39 1.14 -6.96
CA GLY A 36 0.31 1.95 -6.42
C GLY A 36 0.48 2.18 -4.91
N VAL A 37 1.31 3.14 -4.55
CA VAL A 37 1.51 3.62 -3.17
C VAL A 37 1.45 5.15 -3.15
N SER A 38 0.98 5.70 -2.04
CA SER A 38 1.07 7.13 -1.73
C SER A 38 2.52 7.53 -1.40
N ASN A 39 2.76 8.80 -1.08
CA ASN A 39 4.10 9.32 -0.75
C ASN A 39 4.50 8.94 0.69
N ASN A 40 4.47 7.64 0.98
CA ASN A 40 4.72 7.11 2.30
C ASN A 40 6.22 7.15 2.62
N ASP A 41 6.57 7.70 3.79
CA ASP A 41 7.98 7.74 4.25
C ASP A 41 8.61 6.35 4.35
N ARG A 42 7.77 5.33 4.54
CA ARG A 42 8.15 3.92 4.71
C ARG A 42 7.92 3.08 3.46
N ALA A 43 7.77 3.70 2.28
CA ALA A 43 7.52 2.97 1.03
C ALA A 43 8.65 1.97 0.73
N PRO A 44 8.35 0.67 0.52
CA PRO A 44 9.37 -0.33 0.20
C PRO A 44 9.67 -0.45 -1.31
N VAL A 45 9.12 0.46 -2.13
CA VAL A 45 9.11 0.38 -3.58
C VAL A 45 9.56 1.69 -4.20
N ASP A 46 10.16 1.63 -5.39
CA ASP A 46 10.64 2.79 -6.13
C ASP A 46 9.88 2.96 -7.45
N ASN A 47 9.37 4.16 -7.69
CA ASN A 47 8.67 4.57 -8.92
C ASN A 47 9.49 5.54 -9.78
N SER A 48 10.80 5.71 -9.53
CA SER A 48 11.68 6.61 -10.29
C SER A 48 11.62 6.37 -11.81
N GLN A 49 11.57 5.12 -12.22
CA GLN A 49 11.45 4.70 -13.63
C GLN A 49 10.08 4.99 -14.25
N ALA A 50 9.04 5.20 -13.44
CA ALA A 50 7.69 5.58 -13.86
C ALA A 50 7.43 7.10 -13.76
N SER A 51 8.45 7.90 -13.43
CA SER A 51 8.33 9.34 -13.18
C SER A 51 7.79 10.14 -14.37
N PHE A 52 7.96 9.62 -15.60
CA PHE A 52 7.46 10.18 -16.85
C PHE A 52 5.93 10.25 -16.93
N LEU A 53 5.21 9.42 -16.17
CA LEU A 53 3.74 9.50 -16.07
C LEU A 53 3.28 10.78 -15.35
N GLY A 54 4.16 11.45 -14.60
CA GLY A 54 3.79 12.63 -13.82
C GLY A 54 2.94 12.30 -12.58
N TYR A 55 2.88 11.04 -12.16
CA TYR A 55 2.33 10.66 -10.85
C TYR A 55 3.21 11.24 -9.73
N ARG A 56 2.60 12.04 -8.86
CA ARG A 56 3.22 12.74 -7.73
C ARG A 56 2.24 12.63 -6.56
N PRO A 57 2.26 11.50 -5.84
CA PRO A 57 1.34 11.29 -4.72
C PRO A 57 1.52 12.38 -3.66
N LYS A 58 0.42 12.75 -3.01
CA LYS A 58 0.36 13.86 -2.06
C LYS A 58 0.17 13.39 -0.63
N ASP A 59 -0.54 12.28 -0.45
CA ASP A 59 -0.84 11.77 0.88
C ASP A 59 0.33 10.95 1.41
N ASN A 60 0.39 10.82 2.73
CA ASN A 60 1.42 10.07 3.43
C ASN A 60 0.79 9.29 4.58
N ALA A 61 1.05 7.99 4.65
CA ALA A 61 0.57 7.12 5.71
C ALA A 61 1.14 7.47 7.10
N GLU A 62 2.20 8.28 7.18
CA GLU A 62 2.81 8.68 8.44
C GLU A 62 1.84 9.42 9.37
N GLN A 63 0.78 10.04 8.82
CA GLN A 63 -0.31 10.62 9.60
C GLN A 63 -1.02 9.61 10.54
N PHE A 64 -0.93 8.31 10.23
CA PHE A 64 -1.52 7.23 11.04
C PHE A 64 -0.48 6.51 11.91
N ALA A 65 0.81 6.81 11.78
CA ALA A 65 1.88 6.02 12.36
C ALA A 65 1.82 5.94 13.88
N ALA A 66 1.60 7.07 14.56
CA ALA A 66 1.55 7.11 16.02
C ALA A 66 0.47 6.19 16.59
N GLU A 67 -0.74 6.23 16.02
CA GLU A 67 -1.85 5.40 16.48
C GLU A 67 -1.65 3.93 16.14
N VAL A 68 -1.19 3.63 14.92
CA VAL A 68 -0.99 2.24 14.46
C VAL A 68 0.12 1.56 15.26
N LEU A 69 1.26 2.23 15.45
CA LEU A 69 2.40 1.65 16.16
C LEU A 69 2.14 1.51 17.66
N ALA A 70 1.34 2.40 18.27
CA ALA A 70 0.95 2.27 19.67
C ALA A 70 0.04 1.05 19.95
N LYS A 71 -0.67 0.56 18.92
CA LYS A 71 -1.61 -0.58 19.01
C LYS A 71 -1.04 -1.89 18.49
N ALA A 72 0.09 -1.85 17.78
CA ALA A 72 0.66 -3.02 17.15
C ALA A 72 1.52 -3.81 18.13
N ASP A 73 1.43 -5.14 18.03
CA ASP A 73 2.41 -6.02 18.66
C ASP A 73 3.79 -5.84 17.99
N PRO A 74 4.89 -6.09 18.71
CA PRO A 74 6.22 -6.09 18.12
C PRO A 74 6.30 -7.11 16.97
N ALA A 75 6.88 -6.69 15.84
CA ALA A 75 7.08 -7.59 14.69
C ALA A 75 8.01 -8.75 15.07
N ASP A 76 7.65 -9.98 14.65
CA ASP A 76 8.47 -11.17 14.82
C ASP A 76 9.36 -11.37 13.58
N PRO A 77 10.71 -11.29 13.71
CA PRO A 77 11.61 -11.51 12.58
C PRO A 77 11.56 -12.93 11.98
N GLN A 78 10.94 -13.90 12.68
CA GLN A 78 10.75 -15.26 12.19
C GLN A 78 9.38 -15.46 11.51
N ASP A 79 8.43 -14.54 11.69
CA ASP A 79 7.13 -14.61 11.01
C ASP A 79 7.26 -14.06 9.58
N VAL A 80 7.06 -14.95 8.59
CA VAL A 80 7.08 -14.58 7.16
C VAL A 80 6.01 -13.54 6.81
N GLY A 81 4.91 -13.48 7.57
CA GLY A 81 3.87 -12.47 7.44
C GLY A 81 4.34 -11.06 7.84
N ASP A 82 5.28 -10.95 8.76
CA ASP A 82 5.83 -9.66 9.22
C ASP A 82 6.99 -9.19 8.34
N VAL A 83 7.83 -10.12 7.86
CA VAL A 83 9.04 -9.76 7.09
C VAL A 83 8.81 -9.62 5.59
N CYS A 84 7.75 -10.20 5.02
CA CYS A 84 7.46 -10.10 3.58
C CYS A 84 6.48 -8.97 3.24
N HIS A 85 6.66 -8.33 2.09
CA HIS A 85 5.72 -7.30 1.59
C HIS A 85 4.27 -7.79 1.45
N GLY A 86 4.07 -9.08 1.22
CA GLY A 86 2.76 -9.71 1.08
C GLY A 86 1.94 -9.75 2.37
N GLY A 87 2.54 -9.50 3.52
CA GLY A 87 1.84 -9.61 4.80
C GLY A 87 1.33 -11.04 5.03
N PRO A 88 0.12 -11.21 5.59
CA PRO A 88 -0.53 -12.51 5.77
C PRO A 88 -0.64 -13.39 4.51
N PHE A 89 -0.60 -12.80 3.30
CA PHE A 89 -0.59 -13.59 2.06
C PHE A 89 0.72 -14.36 1.83
N ALA A 90 1.80 -14.02 2.53
CA ALA A 90 3.07 -14.74 2.49
C ALA A 90 3.07 -16.00 3.38
N SER A 91 2.22 -16.04 4.42
CA SER A 91 2.15 -17.14 5.40
C SER A 91 0.94 -18.06 5.19
N VAL A 92 -0.07 -17.64 4.43
CA VAL A 92 -1.30 -18.41 4.25
C VAL A 92 -1.05 -19.73 3.49
N ALA A 93 -1.59 -20.83 4.01
CA ALA A 93 -1.54 -22.13 3.34
C ALA A 93 -2.34 -22.12 2.04
N LEU A 94 -1.84 -22.82 1.02
CA LEU A 94 -2.52 -22.95 -0.27
C LEU A 94 -3.98 -23.39 -0.11
N GLY A 95 -4.88 -22.76 -0.88
CA GLY A 95 -6.32 -23.00 -0.79
C GLY A 95 -7.04 -22.21 0.30
N ASN A 96 -6.33 -21.46 1.14
CA ASN A 96 -6.92 -20.58 2.15
C ASN A 96 -6.76 -19.11 1.77
N SER A 97 -7.70 -18.27 2.21
CA SER A 97 -7.66 -16.83 1.95
C SER A 97 -6.90 -16.09 3.03
N GLY A 98 -5.87 -15.33 2.66
CA GLY A 98 -5.16 -14.43 3.57
C GLY A 98 -6.04 -13.30 4.11
N VAL A 99 -7.19 -13.03 3.47
CA VAL A 99 -8.18 -12.07 3.96
C VAL A 99 -8.80 -12.50 5.30
N ALA A 100 -8.90 -13.82 5.54
CA ALA A 100 -9.53 -14.34 6.75
C ALA A 100 -8.75 -13.99 8.03
N SER A 101 -7.45 -13.69 7.92
CA SER A 101 -6.59 -13.27 9.03
C SER A 101 -6.40 -11.74 9.09
N MET A 102 -7.06 -10.98 8.22
CA MET A 102 -6.94 -9.52 8.17
C MET A 102 -8.09 -8.82 8.88
N ASN A 103 -7.76 -7.77 9.62
CA ASN A 103 -8.74 -6.83 10.18
C ASN A 103 -9.19 -5.84 9.10
N ILE A 104 -10.03 -6.26 8.16
CA ILE A 104 -10.56 -5.38 7.12
C ILE A 104 -11.67 -4.51 7.70
N VAL A 105 -11.53 -3.20 7.60
CA VAL A 105 -12.58 -2.24 7.92
C VAL A 105 -13.41 -2.01 6.67
N ASP A 106 -14.73 -2.18 6.75
CA ASP A 106 -15.64 -1.79 5.67
C ASP A 106 -15.86 -0.27 5.71
N ASP A 107 -15.14 0.43 4.85
CA ASP A 107 -15.22 1.88 4.65
C ASP A 107 -15.85 2.26 3.30
N ALA A 108 -16.57 1.32 2.68
CA ALA A 108 -17.20 1.54 1.38
C ALA A 108 -18.11 2.78 1.38
N LYS A 109 -17.87 3.70 0.44
CA LYS A 109 -18.73 4.87 0.24
C LYS A 109 -20.10 4.39 -0.27
N LYS A 110 -21.15 4.61 0.52
CA LYS A 110 -22.53 4.35 0.11
C LYS A 110 -23.02 5.52 -0.76
N THR A 111 -23.59 5.18 -1.92
CA THR A 111 -24.28 6.10 -2.83
C THR A 111 -25.65 6.48 -2.31
#